data_AF-A0A414IPL5-F1
#
_entry.id   AF-A0A414IPL5-F1
#
_cell.length_a   1.000
_cell.length_b   1.000
_cell.length_c   1.000
_cell.angle_alpha   90.00
_cell.angle_beta   90.00
_cell.angle_gamma   90.00
#
_symmetry.space_group_name_H-M   'P 1'
#
loop_
_entity.id
_entity.type
_entity.pdbx_description
1 polymer ?
#
loop_
_entity_poly.entity_id
_entity_poly.type
_entity_poly.pdbx_seq_one_letter_code
_entity_poly.pdbx_strand_id
1 'polypeptide(L)'
;MDNKKCIIFIRGFDPIMDNKFIPFNHPMFNQTADGKGEPYVHQIRGADNLIGPPFEILSDKAVKYYEKLKDKGENVYIDSLTYEQFMMLGDAELSRRFSMQDEAEQKAKIDREQANELEYVDESQKSDAAGSANASNGSAGGKPVRNPEREKPKWEDTITNRMMHWSYTPEQKEEVKKALAAGVPKATILTYFYPEVTVEKMSSYRKNQ
;
A
#
# COMPACT_ATOMS: atom_id res chain seq x y z
N MET A 1 -42.02 -61.42 6.01
CA MET A 1 -41.97 -60.07 5.42
C MET A 1 -41.12 -60.15 4.16
N ASP A 2 -41.57 -59.55 3.06
CA ASP A 2 -40.81 -59.53 1.82
C ASP A 2 -39.54 -58.67 2.01
N ASN A 3 -38.37 -59.21 1.61
CA ASN A 3 -37.10 -58.47 1.63
C ASN A 3 -37.08 -57.22 0.72
N LYS A 4 -38.16 -57.01 -0.06
CA LYS A 4 -38.38 -55.85 -0.90
C LYS A 4 -38.92 -54.63 -0.14
N LYS A 5 -39.40 -54.80 1.09
CA LYS A 5 -39.96 -53.72 1.92
C LYS A 5 -39.07 -53.43 3.13
N CYS A 6 -39.05 -52.19 3.58
CA CYS A 6 -38.44 -51.76 4.84
C CYS A 6 -39.49 -51.06 5.71
N ILE A 7 -39.28 -51.09 7.02
CA ILE A 7 -40.09 -50.34 7.97
C ILE A 7 -39.28 -49.10 8.36
N ILE A 8 -39.85 -47.92 8.14
CA ILE A 8 -39.27 -46.62 8.46
C ILE A 8 -39.91 -46.14 9.75
N PHE A 9 -39.08 -45.90 10.76
CA PHE A 9 -39.50 -45.30 12.01
C PHE A 9 -39.18 -43.81 12.01
N ILE A 10 -40.23 -42.99 11.92
CA ILE A 10 -40.12 -41.54 12.10
C ILE A 10 -40.58 -41.24 13.52
N ARG A 11 -39.76 -40.51 14.28
CA ARG A 11 -40.06 -40.21 15.68
C ARG A 11 -41.39 -39.44 15.78
N GLY A 12 -42.34 -39.98 16.54
CA GLY A 12 -43.66 -39.37 16.74
C GLY A 12 -44.73 -39.77 15.71
N PHE A 13 -44.41 -40.68 14.79
CA PHE A 13 -45.35 -41.24 13.81
C PHE A 13 -45.41 -42.76 13.93
N ASP A 14 -46.52 -43.32 13.46
CA ASP A 14 -46.65 -44.77 13.33
C ASP A 14 -45.66 -45.31 12.29
N PRO A 15 -45.15 -46.55 12.45
CA PRO A 15 -44.18 -47.12 11.53
C PRO A 15 -44.73 -47.24 10.10
N ILE A 16 -43.99 -46.69 9.14
CA ILE A 16 -44.40 -46.66 7.73
C ILE A 16 -43.67 -47.79 6.98
N MET A 17 -44.37 -48.51 6.11
CA MET A 17 -43.76 -49.53 5.26
C MET A 17 -43.48 -48.97 3.86
N ASP A 18 -42.21 -49.00 3.44
CA ASP A 18 -41.76 -48.50 2.13
C ASP A 18 -40.94 -49.56 1.37
N ASN A 19 -40.67 -49.34 0.09
CA ASN A 19 -39.79 -50.17 -0.72
C ASN A 19 -38.32 -49.98 -0.32
N LYS A 20 -37.61 -51.09 -0.12
CA LYS A 20 -36.17 -51.09 0.10
C LYS A 20 -35.46 -50.67 -1.19
N PHE A 21 -34.74 -49.56 -1.15
CA PHE A 21 -33.87 -49.15 -2.25
C PHE A 21 -32.61 -50.04 -2.31
N ILE A 22 -32.25 -50.48 -3.52
CA ILE A 22 -31.05 -51.30 -3.77
C ILE A 22 -29.98 -50.40 -4.40
N PRO A 23 -28.94 -50.01 -3.65
CA PRO A 23 -27.95 -49.04 -4.13
C PRO A 23 -27.15 -49.55 -5.34
N PHE A 24 -26.97 -50.86 -5.47
CA PHE A 24 -26.21 -51.50 -6.56
C PHE A 24 -26.83 -51.31 -7.96
N ASN A 25 -28.13 -51.02 -8.04
CA ASN A 25 -28.81 -50.81 -9.33
C ASN A 25 -28.77 -49.34 -9.78
N HIS A 26 -28.14 -48.45 -9.01
CA HIS A 26 -28.05 -47.05 -9.36
C HIS A 26 -27.04 -46.85 -10.51
N PRO A 27 -27.37 -46.08 -11.57
CA PRO A 27 -26.49 -45.89 -12.73
C PRO A 27 -25.08 -45.37 -12.39
N MET A 28 -24.98 -44.59 -11.32
CA MET A 28 -23.72 -43.98 -10.85
C MET A 28 -23.06 -44.77 -9.73
N PHE A 29 -23.54 -45.98 -9.38
CA PHE A 29 -22.95 -46.80 -8.32
C PHE A 29 -21.46 -47.04 -8.56
N ASN A 30 -21.05 -47.24 -9.81
CA ASN A 30 -19.64 -47.47 -10.19
C ASN A 30 -18.72 -46.26 -9.91
N GLN A 31 -19.26 -45.07 -9.62
CA GLN A 31 -18.46 -43.89 -9.26
C GLN A 31 -18.22 -43.77 -7.76
N THR A 32 -18.91 -44.56 -6.94
CA THR A 32 -18.70 -44.57 -5.50
C THR A 32 -17.49 -45.43 -5.13
N ALA A 33 -16.98 -45.26 -3.92
CA ALA A 33 -15.90 -46.09 -3.39
C ALA A 33 -16.26 -47.60 -3.42
N ASP A 34 -17.51 -47.93 -3.08
CA ASP A 34 -18.02 -49.32 -3.11
C ASP A 34 -18.14 -49.87 -4.54
N GLY A 35 -18.37 -49.00 -5.52
CA GLY A 35 -18.42 -49.33 -6.94
C GLY A 35 -17.07 -49.37 -7.65
N LYS A 36 -15.95 -49.28 -6.91
CA LYS A 36 -14.58 -49.17 -7.44
C LYS A 36 -14.34 -47.89 -8.26
N GLY A 37 -15.07 -46.82 -7.96
CA GLY A 37 -14.85 -45.50 -8.56
C GLY A 37 -13.56 -44.87 -8.04
N GLU A 38 -12.80 -44.24 -8.93
CA GLU A 38 -11.61 -43.49 -8.55
C GLU A 38 -12.01 -42.23 -7.75
N PRO A 39 -11.30 -41.91 -6.65
CA PRO A 39 -11.52 -40.67 -5.93
C PRO A 39 -11.34 -39.45 -6.84
N TYR A 40 -12.20 -38.46 -6.66
CA TYR A 40 -12.03 -37.18 -7.35
C TYR A 40 -10.72 -36.52 -6.91
N VAL A 41 -9.80 -36.31 -7.86
CA VAL A 41 -8.56 -35.55 -7.66
C VAL A 41 -8.68 -34.21 -8.37
N HIS A 42 -8.73 -33.13 -7.60
CA HIS A 42 -8.76 -31.78 -8.16
C HIS A 42 -7.37 -31.40 -8.71
N GLN A 43 -7.24 -31.38 -10.04
CA GLN A 43 -6.04 -30.84 -10.68
C GLN A 43 -6.20 -29.33 -10.81
N ILE A 44 -5.42 -28.58 -10.01
CA ILE A 44 -5.28 -27.14 -10.17
C ILE A 44 -4.51 -26.93 -11.47
N ARG A 45 -5.16 -26.37 -12.50
CA ARG A 45 -4.54 -25.98 -13.78
C ARG A 45 -3.58 -24.79 -13.60
N GLY A 46 -2.55 -24.94 -12.77
CA GLY A 46 -1.64 -23.86 -12.37
C GLY A 46 -0.26 -23.93 -13.01
N ALA A 47 0.22 -25.11 -13.40
CA ALA A 47 1.62 -25.30 -13.80
C ALA A 47 1.85 -25.77 -15.25
N ASP A 48 0.82 -26.30 -15.93
CA ASP A 48 0.98 -26.89 -17.28
C ASP A 48 0.83 -25.89 -18.44
N ASN A 49 0.72 -24.59 -18.15
CA ASN A 49 0.63 -23.55 -19.19
C ASN A 49 2.00 -22.99 -19.64
N LEU A 50 3.12 -23.52 -19.14
CA LEU A 50 4.45 -23.18 -19.64
C LEU A 50 4.67 -23.90 -20.99
N ILE A 51 4.10 -23.35 -22.07
CA ILE A 51 4.49 -23.70 -23.44
C ILE A 51 5.92 -23.15 -23.64
N GLY A 52 6.92 -24.00 -23.47
CA GLY A 52 8.31 -23.72 -23.82
C GLY A 52 9.30 -23.61 -22.65
N PRO A 53 10.59 -23.36 -22.96
CA PRO A 53 11.64 -23.17 -21.97
C PRO A 53 11.32 -22.01 -21.02
N PRO A 54 11.82 -22.02 -19.77
CA PRO A 54 11.55 -20.96 -18.79
C PRO A 54 12.13 -19.58 -19.17
N PHE A 55 13.06 -19.53 -20.13
CA PHE A 55 13.62 -18.29 -20.66
C PHE A 55 13.84 -18.42 -22.18
N GLU A 56 13.76 -17.29 -22.88
CA GLU A 56 14.04 -17.19 -24.31
C GLU A 56 15.09 -16.09 -24.56
N ILE A 57 16.11 -16.39 -25.36
CA ILE A 57 17.11 -15.41 -25.75
C ILE A 57 16.54 -14.60 -26.93
N LEU A 58 16.33 -13.31 -26.68
CA LEU A 58 15.75 -12.40 -27.66
C LEU A 58 16.82 -11.78 -28.57
N SER A 59 16.44 -11.51 -29.82
CA SER A 59 17.26 -10.70 -30.74
C SER A 59 17.05 -9.20 -30.52
N ASP A 60 17.98 -8.36 -30.99
CA ASP A 60 17.88 -6.89 -30.88
C ASP A 60 16.57 -6.32 -31.47
N LYS A 61 16.02 -6.97 -32.51
CA LYS A 61 14.73 -6.58 -33.10
C LYS A 61 13.57 -6.86 -32.15
N ALA A 62 13.63 -7.98 -31.43
CA ALA A 62 12.60 -8.36 -30.45
C ALA A 62 12.67 -7.46 -29.21
N VAL A 63 13.85 -7.08 -28.74
CA VAL A 63 14.01 -6.11 -27.64
C VAL A 63 13.30 -4.79 -27.97
N LYS A 64 13.54 -4.24 -29.17
CA LYS A 64 12.86 -3.02 -29.65
C LYS A 64 11.35 -3.16 -29.79
N TYR A 65 10.84 -4.38 -29.97
CA TYR A 65 9.41 -4.62 -30.02
C TYR A 65 8.81 -4.50 -28.61
N TYR A 66 9.43 -5.11 -27.60
CA TYR A 66 8.99 -5.01 -26.21
C TYR A 66 9.11 -3.59 -25.64
N GLU A 67 10.15 -2.84 -26.03
CA GLU A 67 10.26 -1.41 -25.70
C GLU A 67 9.02 -0.63 -26.19
N LYS A 68 8.60 -0.87 -27.43
CA LYS A 68 7.39 -0.24 -27.98
C LYS A 68 6.11 -0.68 -27.28
N LEU A 69 6.04 -1.91 -26.77
CA LEU A 69 4.87 -2.38 -26.00
C LEU A 69 4.83 -1.73 -24.62
N LYS A 70 5.99 -1.58 -23.98
CA LYS A 70 6.13 -0.83 -22.72
C LYS A 70 5.68 0.62 -22.91
N ASP A 71 6.11 1.29 -23.97
CA ASP A 71 5.71 2.67 -24.27
C ASP A 71 4.21 2.82 -24.53
N LYS A 72 3.54 1.76 -25.03
CA LYS A 72 2.08 1.72 -25.19
C LYS A 72 1.33 1.50 -23.87
N GLY A 73 2.04 1.14 -22.79
CA GLY A 73 1.44 0.80 -21.50
C GLY A 73 0.93 -0.62 -21.40
N GLU A 74 1.43 -1.54 -22.23
CA GLU A 74 1.18 -2.98 -22.03
C GLU A 74 2.01 -3.50 -20.85
N ASN A 75 1.57 -4.61 -20.24
CA ASN A 75 2.15 -5.20 -19.03
C ASN A 75 3.49 -5.90 -19.32
N VAL A 76 4.50 -5.10 -19.69
CA VAL A 76 5.84 -5.55 -20.09
C VAL A 76 6.88 -4.83 -19.22
N TYR A 77 7.59 -5.61 -18.42
CA TYR A 77 8.68 -5.12 -17.57
C TYR A 77 10.04 -5.35 -18.23
N ILE A 78 10.85 -4.30 -18.29
CA ILE A 78 12.21 -4.34 -18.85
C ILE A 78 13.16 -3.88 -17.74
N ASP A 79 14.01 -4.78 -17.26
CA ASP A 79 15.07 -4.51 -16.28
C ASP A 79 16.45 -4.75 -16.92
N SER A 80 17.43 -3.93 -16.53
CA SER A 80 18.82 -4.05 -17.00
C SER A 80 19.69 -4.57 -15.86
N LEU A 81 20.26 -5.76 -16.03
CA LEU A 81 21.07 -6.42 -15.01
C LEU A 81 22.50 -6.63 -15.49
N THR A 82 23.44 -6.52 -14.55
CA THR A 82 24.79 -7.05 -14.77
C THR A 82 24.78 -8.58 -14.66
N TYR A 83 25.75 -9.23 -15.31
CA TYR A 83 25.83 -10.70 -15.29
C TYR A 83 25.96 -11.27 -13.86
N GLU A 84 26.74 -10.62 -13.00
CA GLU A 84 26.89 -11.01 -11.59
C GLU A 84 25.57 -10.89 -10.82
N GLN A 85 24.83 -9.80 -11.02
CA GLN A 85 23.52 -9.62 -10.40
C GLN A 85 22.50 -10.64 -10.89
N PHE A 86 22.55 -11.01 -12.18
CA PHE A 86 21.69 -12.05 -12.73
C PHE A 86 22.00 -13.44 -12.13
N MET A 87 23.28 -13.77 -11.92
CA MET A 87 23.68 -15.03 -11.30
C MET A 87 23.24 -15.15 -9.83
N MET A 88 23.14 -14.03 -9.12
CA MET A 88 22.65 -13.98 -7.74
C MET A 88 21.12 -13.91 -7.65
N LEU A 89 20.43 -13.71 -8.77
CA LEU A 89 18.98 -13.49 -8.80
C LEU A 89 18.23 -14.83 -8.62
N GLY A 90 17.72 -15.05 -7.41
CA GLY A 90 16.78 -16.14 -7.12
C GLY A 90 15.32 -15.70 -7.30
N ASP A 91 14.40 -16.67 -7.30
CA ASP A 91 12.96 -16.43 -7.49
C ASP A 91 12.37 -15.41 -6.51
N ALA A 92 12.79 -15.46 -5.24
CA ALA A 92 12.32 -14.53 -4.20
C ALA A 92 12.81 -13.09 -4.43
N GLU A 93 14.03 -12.92 -4.95
CA GLU A 93 14.54 -11.59 -5.28
C GLU A 93 13.91 -11.05 -6.56
N LEU A 94 13.60 -11.92 -7.52
CA LEU A 94 12.90 -11.56 -8.74
C LEU A 94 11.50 -11.01 -8.44
N SER A 95 10.69 -11.70 -7.62
CA SER A 95 9.37 -11.21 -7.21
C SER A 95 9.47 -9.85 -6.50
N ARG A 96 10.46 -9.69 -5.62
CA ARG A 96 10.68 -8.42 -4.92
C ARG A 96 11.03 -7.28 -5.88
N ARG A 97 11.84 -7.53 -6.91
CA ARG A 97 12.19 -6.53 -7.93
C ARG A 97 10.97 -6.07 -8.71
N PHE A 98 10.11 -6.98 -9.13
CA PHE A 98 8.85 -6.62 -9.81
C PHE A 98 7.97 -5.74 -8.93
N SER A 99 7.80 -6.10 -7.64
CA SER A 99 7.03 -5.25 -6.71
C SER A 99 7.62 -3.85 -6.56
N MET A 100 8.94 -3.71 -6.44
CA MET A 100 9.57 -2.39 -6.33
C MET A 100 9.41 -1.54 -7.59
N GLN A 101 9.43 -2.16 -8.78
CA GLN A 101 9.18 -1.46 -10.04
C GLN A 101 7.73 -0.99 -10.14
N ASP A 102 6.77 -1.87 -9.82
CA ASP A 102 5.34 -1.53 -9.80
C ASP A 102 5.03 -0.37 -8.84
N GLU A 103 5.57 -0.43 -7.63
CA GLU A 103 5.41 0.63 -6.64
C GLU A 103 5.98 1.97 -7.16
N ALA A 104 7.13 1.94 -7.83
CA ALA A 104 7.74 3.15 -8.39
C ALA A 104 6.91 3.73 -9.55
N GLU A 105 6.36 2.88 -10.43
CA GLU A 105 5.50 3.31 -11.53
C GLU A 105 4.18 3.90 -11.01
N GLN A 106 3.53 3.24 -10.05
CA GLN A 106 2.33 3.75 -9.39
C GLN A 106 2.58 5.09 -8.71
N LYS A 107 3.70 5.20 -7.99
CA LYS A 107 4.08 6.45 -7.34
C LYS A 107 4.34 7.56 -8.35
N ALA A 108 5.07 7.29 -9.44
CA ALA A 108 5.32 8.27 -10.49
C ALA A 108 4.01 8.74 -11.17
N LYS A 109 3.04 7.84 -11.32
CA LYS A 109 1.70 8.18 -11.82
C LYS A 109 0.97 9.11 -10.85
N ILE A 110 0.98 8.81 -9.55
CA ILE A 110 0.37 9.66 -8.51
C ILE A 110 1.07 11.03 -8.45
N ASP A 111 2.40 11.06 -8.44
CA ASP A 111 3.18 12.31 -8.41
C ASP A 111 2.85 13.19 -9.63
N ARG A 112 2.63 12.59 -10.81
CA ARG A 112 2.19 13.28 -12.02
C ARG A 112 0.76 13.82 -11.89
N GLU A 113 -0.17 13.03 -11.34
CA GLU A 113 -1.56 13.46 -11.12
C GLU A 113 -1.62 14.62 -10.12
N GLN A 114 -0.89 14.55 -9.00
CA GLN A 114 -0.78 15.63 -8.03
C GLN A 114 -0.15 16.91 -8.62
N ALA A 115 0.85 16.76 -9.49
CA ALA A 115 1.44 17.90 -10.20
C ALA A 115 0.43 18.58 -11.14
N ASN A 116 -0.39 17.80 -11.85
CA ASN A 116 -1.46 18.34 -12.69
C ASN A 116 -2.58 19.00 -11.86
N GLU A 117 -2.94 18.46 -10.69
CA GLU A 117 -3.96 19.06 -9.81
C GLU A 117 -3.52 20.40 -9.21
N LEU A 118 -2.22 20.56 -8.93
CA LEU A 118 -1.64 21.84 -8.47
C LEU A 118 -1.66 22.94 -9.54
N GLU A 119 -1.78 22.59 -10.82
CA GLU A 119 -1.87 23.55 -11.93
C GLU A 119 -3.26 24.25 -11.97
N TYR A 120 -4.25 23.73 -11.25
CA TYR A 120 -5.62 24.28 -11.17
C TYR A 120 -5.91 25.03 -9.86
N VAL A 121 -4.92 25.78 -9.36
CA VAL A 121 -5.15 26.80 -8.30
C VAL A 121 -5.26 28.17 -8.96
N ASP A 122 -6.49 28.66 -9.09
CA ASP A 122 -6.84 29.99 -9.61
C ASP A 122 -6.10 31.11 -8.83
N GLU A 123 -5.20 31.83 -9.52
CA GLU A 123 -4.41 32.95 -9.01
C GLU A 123 -5.23 34.25 -8.76
N SER A 124 -6.55 34.17 -8.58
CA SER A 124 -7.43 35.34 -8.59
C SER A 124 -7.79 35.93 -7.20
N GLN A 125 -6.99 35.72 -6.16
CA GLN A 125 -7.13 36.47 -4.90
C GLN A 125 -5.80 37.05 -4.40
N LYS A 126 -5.39 38.13 -5.06
CA LYS A 126 -4.34 39.04 -4.60
C LYS A 126 -4.90 40.47 -4.56
N SER A 127 -5.49 40.83 -3.42
CA SER A 127 -5.83 42.19 -2.98
C SER A 127 -6.24 42.09 -1.50
N ASP A 128 -5.98 43.00 -0.56
CA ASP A 128 -5.15 44.20 -0.46
C ASP A 128 -4.85 44.39 1.04
N ALA A 129 -3.79 45.14 1.34
CA ALA A 129 -3.38 45.48 2.70
C ALA A 129 -4.32 46.49 3.39
N ALA A 130 -4.53 46.35 4.71
CA ALA A 130 -4.53 47.45 5.69
C ALA A 130 -4.77 46.92 7.12
N GLY A 131 -4.01 47.46 8.08
CA GLY A 131 -3.89 46.95 9.44
C GLY A 131 -4.92 47.45 10.44
N SER A 132 -4.77 46.98 11.69
CA SER A 132 -5.00 47.81 12.87
C SER A 132 -4.36 47.18 14.11
N ALA A 133 -3.82 48.05 14.96
CA ALA A 133 -3.00 47.79 16.11
C ALA A 133 -3.80 47.33 17.34
N ASN A 134 -3.16 46.59 18.25
CA ASN A 134 -3.20 46.91 19.68
C ASN A 134 -2.16 46.11 20.48
N ALA A 135 -1.33 46.85 21.23
CA ALA A 135 -1.06 46.73 22.67
C ALA A 135 -0.88 45.32 23.27
N SER A 136 0.03 45.03 24.19
CA SER A 136 1.02 45.78 24.95
C SER A 136 1.74 44.76 25.86
N ASN A 137 2.92 45.15 26.34
CA ASN A 137 3.62 44.64 27.53
C ASN A 137 4.22 43.21 27.54
N GLY A 138 5.49 43.18 27.95
CA GLY A 138 5.94 42.19 28.93
C GLY A 138 7.27 41.51 28.66
N SER A 139 8.35 42.22 28.96
CA SER A 139 9.69 41.66 29.19
C SER A 139 9.66 40.48 30.19
N ALA A 140 10.23 39.35 29.80
CA ALA A 140 11.02 38.47 30.68
C ALA A 140 11.69 37.37 29.82
N GLY A 141 13.03 37.34 29.83
CA GLY A 141 13.80 36.26 29.23
C GLY A 141 13.44 34.92 29.88
N GLY A 142 12.92 33.99 29.08
CA GLY A 142 12.57 32.65 29.50
C GLY A 142 13.20 31.63 28.56
N LYS A 143 14.02 30.74 29.12
CA LYS A 143 14.53 29.51 28.49
C LYS A 143 13.39 28.75 27.78
N PRO A 144 13.69 27.94 26.73
CA PRO A 144 12.67 27.24 25.98
C PRO A 144 11.77 26.44 26.93
N VAL A 145 10.46 26.68 26.84
CA VAL A 145 9.43 25.98 27.60
C VAL A 145 9.52 24.50 27.24
N ARG A 146 10.26 23.73 28.04
CA ARG A 146 10.25 22.28 28.01
C ARG A 146 8.96 21.85 28.69
N ASN A 147 7.91 21.59 27.91
CA ASN A 147 6.73 20.91 28.44
C ASN A 147 7.12 19.41 28.61
N PRO A 148 7.29 18.89 29.84
CA PRO A 148 7.85 17.54 30.04
C PRO A 148 6.83 16.42 29.80
N GLU A 149 5.57 16.77 29.53
CA GLU A 149 4.43 15.86 29.64
C GLU A 149 3.54 15.99 28.39
N ARG A 150 4.11 15.69 27.21
CA ARG A 150 3.32 15.48 26.00
C ARG A 150 3.45 14.03 25.63
N GLU A 151 2.31 13.35 25.48
CA GLU A 151 2.27 11.94 25.11
C GLU A 151 3.12 11.73 23.86
N LYS A 152 4.11 10.85 23.98
CA LYS A 152 4.93 10.50 22.82
C LYS A 152 3.98 9.88 21.79
N PRO A 153 3.92 10.43 20.57
CA PRO A 153 3.08 9.84 19.55
C PRO A 153 3.47 8.37 19.34
N LYS A 154 2.48 7.55 18.99
CA LYS A 154 2.70 6.12 18.67
C LYS A 154 3.45 5.92 17.34
N TRP A 155 3.68 7.00 16.61
CA TRP A 155 4.36 7.09 15.33
C TRP A 155 5.72 7.78 15.47
N GLU A 156 6.63 7.55 14.51
CA GLU A 156 7.97 8.12 14.52
C GLU A 156 7.93 9.65 14.44
N ASP A 157 8.54 10.32 15.42
CA ASP A 157 8.51 11.77 15.56
C ASP A 157 9.47 12.46 14.58
N THR A 158 9.01 12.59 13.33
CA THR A 158 9.72 13.27 12.24
C THR A 158 8.97 14.52 11.80
N ILE A 159 9.68 15.49 11.21
CA ILE A 159 9.10 16.77 10.75
C ILE A 159 7.96 16.51 9.74
N THR A 160 8.15 15.53 8.86
CA THR A 160 7.17 15.11 7.85
C THR A 160 5.93 14.49 8.49
N ASN A 161 6.10 13.60 9.48
CA ASN A 161 4.97 12.96 10.15
C ASN A 161 4.16 13.96 10.96
N ARG A 162 4.82 14.92 11.62
CA ARG A 162 4.13 16.04 12.27
C ARG A 162 3.30 16.85 11.28
N MET A 163 3.86 17.21 10.13
CA MET A 163 3.14 17.97 9.08
C MET A 163 1.94 17.21 8.49
N MET A 164 1.92 15.88 8.57
CA MET A 164 0.84 15.04 8.09
C MET A 164 -0.25 14.82 9.14
N HIS A 165 0.13 14.71 10.42
CA HIS A 165 -0.82 14.47 11.52
C HIS A 165 -1.37 15.74 12.17
N TRP A 166 -0.70 16.88 12.01
CA TRP A 166 -1.12 18.17 12.57
C TRP A 166 -1.30 19.24 11.50
N SER A 167 -2.25 20.14 11.73
CA SER A 167 -2.50 21.30 10.88
C SER A 167 -1.56 22.44 11.25
N TYR A 168 -0.76 22.88 10.28
CA TYR A 168 0.15 24.03 10.40
C TYR A 168 -0.25 25.13 9.42
N THR A 169 -0.06 26.39 9.81
CA THR A 169 -0.22 27.53 8.91
C THR A 169 0.87 27.53 7.84
N PRO A 170 0.63 28.12 6.65
CA PRO A 170 1.65 28.21 5.60
C PRO A 170 2.92 28.93 6.10
N GLU A 171 2.76 29.96 6.94
CA GLU A 171 3.89 30.70 7.53
C GLU A 171 4.76 29.83 8.45
N GLN A 172 4.14 28.95 9.23
CA GLN A 172 4.85 28.00 10.07
C GLN A 172 5.68 27.01 9.25
N LYS A 173 5.13 26.52 8.13
CA LYS A 173 5.82 25.61 7.20
C LYS A 173 7.02 26.29 6.54
N GLU A 174 6.87 27.55 6.13
CA GLU A 174 7.95 28.34 5.52
C GLU A 174 9.11 28.60 6.50
N GLU A 175 8.86 28.90 7.78
CA GLU A 175 9.96 29.06 8.75
C GLU A 175 10.74 27.76 8.99
N VAL A 176 10.09 26.59 8.94
CA VAL A 176 10.81 25.31 9.01
C VAL A 176 11.67 25.08 7.78
N LYS A 177 11.18 25.39 6.57
CA LYS A 177 12.01 25.34 5.35
C LYS A 177 13.22 26.26 5.47
N LYS A 178 13.05 27.48 5.99
CA LYS A 178 14.16 28.41 6.25
C LYS A 178 15.14 27.87 7.31
N ALA A 179 14.65 27.20 8.36
CA ALA A 179 15.51 26.59 9.38
C ALA A 179 16.34 25.42 8.81
N LEU A 180 15.74 24.60 7.94
CA LEU A 180 16.46 23.53 7.23
C LEU A 180 17.50 24.10 6.26
N ALA A 181 17.17 25.15 5.51
CA ALA A 181 18.11 25.85 4.62
C ALA A 181 19.26 26.52 5.40
N ALA A 182 18.99 26.99 6.62
CA ALA A 182 20.00 27.53 7.53
C ALA A 182 20.84 26.45 8.25
N GLY A 183 20.59 25.15 7.99
CA GLY A 183 21.36 24.05 8.57
C GLY A 183 21.03 23.74 10.03
N VAL A 184 19.89 24.22 10.56
CA VAL A 184 19.46 23.91 11.93
C VAL A 184 19.21 22.39 12.05
N PRO A 185 19.80 21.71 13.04
CA PRO A 185 19.60 20.27 13.20
C PRO A 185 18.12 19.91 13.36
N LYS A 186 17.69 18.85 12.68
CA LYS A 186 16.29 18.36 12.70
C LYS A 186 15.78 18.10 14.12
N ALA A 187 16.64 17.60 15.01
CA ALA A 187 16.31 17.37 16.42
C ALA A 187 15.92 18.67 17.14
N THR A 188 16.64 19.77 16.86
CA THR A 188 16.35 21.09 17.43
C THR A 188 15.03 21.62 16.91
N ILE A 189 14.75 21.48 15.61
CA ILE A 189 13.47 21.89 15.00
C ILE A 189 12.30 21.17 15.67
N LEU A 190 12.42 19.85 15.90
CA LEU A 190 11.39 19.05 16.56
C LEU A 190 11.10 19.48 18.01
N THR A 191 12.01 20.18 18.70
CA THR A 191 11.74 20.66 20.07
C THR A 191 10.70 21.77 20.13
N TYR A 192 10.59 22.59 19.09
CA TYR A 192 9.70 23.75 19.05
C TYR A 192 8.66 23.69 17.93
N PHE A 193 8.75 22.73 17.00
CA PHE A 193 7.85 22.62 15.86
C PHE A 193 6.50 21.98 16.22
N TYR A 194 5.61 22.78 16.80
CA TYR A 194 4.24 22.41 17.17
C TYR A 194 3.24 23.44 16.64
N PRO A 195 1.98 23.06 16.37
CA PRO A 195 0.98 23.97 15.80
C PRO A 195 0.66 25.17 16.70
N GLU A 196 0.80 25.00 18.02
CA GLU A 196 0.61 26.05 19.03
C GLU A 196 1.73 27.11 19.05
N VAL A 197 2.88 26.83 18.43
CA VAL A 197 4.03 27.73 18.48
C VAL A 197 3.93 28.76 17.36
N THR A 198 3.91 30.03 17.75
CA THR A 198 3.83 31.15 16.81
C THR A 198 5.08 31.26 15.94
N VAL A 199 4.91 31.79 14.73
CA VAL A 199 5.98 31.97 13.73
C VAL A 199 7.13 32.83 14.30
N GLU A 200 6.81 33.85 15.09
CA GLU A 200 7.79 34.72 15.75
C GLU A 200 8.72 33.96 16.68
N LYS A 201 8.17 33.02 17.47
CA LYS A 201 8.95 32.16 18.36
C LYS A 201 9.82 31.18 17.57
N MET A 202 9.32 30.62 16.47
CA MET A 202 10.14 29.75 15.61
C MET A 202 11.28 30.52 14.94
N SER A 203 11.02 31.75 14.50
CA SER A 203 12.03 32.63 13.92
C SER A 203 13.10 33.01 14.93
N SER A 204 12.72 33.26 16.19
CA SER A 204 13.69 33.55 17.25
C SER A 204 14.55 32.33 17.57
N TYR A 205 13.98 31.12 17.62
CA TYR A 205 14.77 29.89 17.80
C TYR A 205 15.75 29.65 16.66
N ARG A 206 15.37 29.93 15.42
CA ARG A 206 16.27 29.85 14.26
C ARG A 206 17.44 30.83 14.35
N LYS A 207 17.20 32.06 14.82
CA LYS A 207 18.25 33.10 14.96
C LYS A 207 19.20 32.87 16.14
N ASN A 208 18.77 32.09 17.12
CA ASN A 208 19.54 31.78 18.33
C ASN A 208 20.44 30.52 18.17
N GLN A 209 20.57 29.98 16.95
CA GLN A 209 21.44 28.84 16.60
C GLN A 209 22.51 29.33 15.62
#